data_AF-A0A0J6UQW4-F1
#
_entry.id   AF-A0A0J6UQW4-F1
#
_cell.length_a   1.000
_cell.length_b   1.000
_cell.length_c   1.000
_cell.angle_alpha   90.00
_cell.angle_beta   90.00
_cell.angle_gamma   90.00
#
_symmetry.space_group_name_H-M   'P 1'
#
loop_
_entity.id
_entity.type
_entity.pdbx_description
1 polymer ?
#
loop_
_entity_poly.entity_id
_entity_poly.type
_entity_poly.pdbx_seq_one_letter_code
_entity_poly.pdbx_strand_id
1 'polypeptide(L)'
;MNVVDLVRLFAESLDVGVLVTDAQLDWPGPRILYANPGFARMSGYEASEVIGLTPRLLQGQGTSREGTRQMQRALRTERRFLGCLQNYRKSGEAYLCEIDVRAIRRLDGEPEAFIAFEREVVRRRGRPTRGGAGRYRPVEATAAEAFLSERLSAFD
;
A
#
# COMPACT_ATOMS: atom_id res chain seq x y z
N MET A 1 -21.99 9.36 6.11
CA MET A 1 -20.59 9.36 5.67
C MET A 1 -20.10 7.93 5.72
N ASN A 2 -19.70 7.35 4.60
CA ASN A 2 -19.18 5.98 4.57
C ASN A 2 -17.66 5.96 4.87
N VAL A 3 -17.08 4.78 5.02
CA VAL A 3 -15.63 4.63 5.32
C VAL A 3 -14.74 5.26 4.25
N VAL A 4 -15.14 5.19 2.97
CA VAL A 4 -14.37 5.74 1.86
C VAL A 4 -14.35 7.27 1.91
N ASP A 5 -15.49 7.90 2.22
CA ASP A 5 -15.58 9.35 2.37
C ASP A 5 -14.65 9.84 3.48
N LEU A 6 -14.63 9.13 4.62
CA LEU A 6 -13.72 9.44 5.73
C LEU A 6 -12.25 9.29 5.30
N VAL A 7 -11.90 8.21 4.60
CA VAL A 7 -10.54 8.01 4.11
C VAL A 7 -10.12 9.09 3.13
N ARG A 8 -11.00 9.46 2.19
CA ARG A 8 -10.75 10.52 1.22
C ARG A 8 -10.39 11.83 1.90
N LEU A 9 -11.12 12.23 2.95
CA LEU A 9 -10.89 13.51 3.63
C LEU A 9 -9.47 13.71 4.16
N PHE A 10 -8.77 12.64 4.56
CA PHE A 10 -7.38 12.73 5.04
C PHE A 10 -6.35 12.24 4.02
N ALA A 11 -6.69 11.27 3.18
CA ALA A 11 -5.74 10.62 2.28
C ALA A 11 -5.42 11.43 1.02
N GLU A 12 -6.29 12.38 0.65
CA GLU A 12 -6.15 13.20 -0.56
C GLU A 12 -4.83 13.96 -0.60
N SER A 13 -4.40 14.52 0.54
CA SER A 13 -3.18 15.33 0.66
C SER A 13 -1.93 14.51 1.01
N LEU A 14 -2.04 13.18 1.14
CA LEU A 14 -0.90 12.34 1.46
C LEU A 14 -0.05 12.07 0.22
N ASP A 15 1.27 12.10 0.40
CA ASP A 15 2.22 11.74 -0.66
C ASP A 15 2.38 10.23 -0.83
N VAL A 16 2.09 9.45 0.21
CA VAL A 16 2.05 7.99 0.11
C VAL A 16 0.87 7.56 -0.75
N GLY A 17 1.04 6.44 -1.47
CA GLY A 17 -0.09 5.82 -2.15
C GLY A 17 -1.08 5.29 -1.14
N VAL A 18 -2.36 5.60 -1.33
CA VAL A 18 -3.45 5.06 -0.54
C VAL A 18 -4.47 4.44 -1.47
N LEU A 19 -4.76 3.16 -1.24
CA LEU A 19 -5.84 2.41 -1.87
C LEU A 19 -6.80 1.92 -0.80
N VAL A 20 -8.10 1.97 -1.08
CA VAL A 20 -9.12 1.27 -0.30
C VAL A 20 -9.83 0.29 -1.21
N THR A 21 -10.04 -0.93 -0.73
CA THR A 21 -10.79 -1.98 -1.42
C THR A 21 -11.95 -2.47 -0.59
N ASP A 22 -12.90 -3.16 -1.24
CA ASP A 22 -13.85 -4.00 -0.52
C ASP A 22 -13.13 -5.15 0.22
N ALA A 23 -13.89 -5.93 1.00
CA ALA A 23 -13.36 -7.04 1.79
C ALA A 23 -13.39 -8.41 1.06
N GLN A 24 -13.70 -8.47 -0.24
CA GLN A 24 -13.87 -9.73 -0.95
C GLN A 24 -12.52 -10.34 -1.35
N LEU A 25 -11.98 -11.24 -0.53
CA LEU A 25 -10.67 -11.86 -0.75
C LEU A 25 -10.68 -13.09 -1.67
N ASP A 26 -11.85 -13.56 -2.08
CA ASP A 26 -11.96 -14.66 -3.05
C ASP A 26 -11.64 -14.16 -4.46
N TRP A 27 -11.19 -15.07 -5.33
CA TRP A 27 -10.80 -14.73 -6.70
C TRP A 27 -11.93 -13.98 -7.43
N PRO A 28 -11.66 -12.83 -8.10
CA PRO A 28 -10.36 -12.28 -8.51
C PRO A 28 -9.64 -11.40 -7.46
N GLY A 29 -10.13 -11.36 -6.23
CA GLY A 29 -9.64 -10.52 -5.15
C GLY A 29 -10.47 -9.24 -5.00
N PRO A 30 -10.11 -8.39 -4.04
CA PRO A 30 -10.95 -7.29 -3.62
C PRO A 30 -10.95 -6.17 -4.66
N ARG A 31 -12.06 -5.44 -4.79
CA ARG A 31 -12.21 -4.35 -5.76
C ARG A 31 -11.84 -3.02 -5.15
N ILE A 32 -11.11 -2.19 -5.89
CA ILE A 32 -10.73 -0.84 -5.49
C ILE A 32 -11.97 0.04 -5.42
N LEU A 33 -12.19 0.65 -4.26
CA LEU A 33 -13.24 1.62 -3.99
C LEU A 33 -12.72 3.05 -4.00
N TYR A 34 -11.43 3.23 -3.71
CA TYR A 34 -10.76 4.53 -3.69
C TYR A 34 -9.26 4.40 -3.96
N ALA A 35 -8.71 5.40 -4.63
CA ALA A 35 -7.29 5.58 -4.87
C ALA A 35 -6.97 7.08 -4.75
N ASN A 36 -5.95 7.44 -3.96
CA ASN A 36 -5.57 8.84 -3.78
C ASN A 36 -4.60 9.34 -4.87
N PRO A 37 -4.33 10.67 -4.95
CA PRO A 37 -3.35 11.22 -5.87
C PRO A 37 -1.92 10.66 -5.70
N GLY A 38 -1.51 10.30 -4.48
CA GLY A 38 -0.20 9.66 -4.24
C GLY A 38 -0.07 8.32 -4.98
N PHE A 39 -1.13 7.51 -4.97
CA PHE A 39 -1.20 6.26 -5.73
C PHE A 39 -1.13 6.52 -7.23
N ALA A 40 -1.83 7.55 -7.72
CA ALA A 40 -1.84 7.89 -9.14
C ALA A 40 -0.43 8.31 -9.62
N ARG A 41 0.26 9.18 -8.87
CA ARG A 41 1.64 9.58 -9.18
C ARG A 41 2.60 8.39 -9.20
N MET A 42 2.44 7.45 -8.27
CA MET A 42 3.31 6.27 -8.18
C MET A 42 3.00 5.25 -9.28
N SER A 43 1.74 4.87 -9.46
CA SER A 43 1.38 3.78 -10.38
C SER A 43 1.25 4.22 -11.83
N GLY A 44 1.05 5.52 -12.07
CA GLY A 44 0.73 6.08 -13.38
C GLY A 44 -0.71 5.81 -13.84
N TYR A 45 -1.58 5.27 -12.98
CA TYR A 45 -3.00 5.12 -13.24
C TYR A 45 -3.80 6.24 -12.59
N GLU A 46 -4.80 6.77 -13.31
CA GLU A 46 -5.77 7.68 -12.70
C GLU A 46 -6.77 6.89 -11.84
N ALA A 47 -7.32 7.54 -10.81
CA ALA A 47 -8.30 6.91 -9.92
C ALA A 47 -9.48 6.32 -10.71
N SER A 48 -10.01 7.06 -11.68
CA SER A 48 -11.13 6.63 -12.53
C SER A 48 -10.84 5.38 -13.37
N GLU A 49 -9.57 5.04 -13.61
CA GLU A 49 -9.18 3.86 -14.38
C GLU A 49 -9.12 2.60 -13.52
N VAL A 50 -8.97 2.75 -12.20
CA VAL A 50 -8.74 1.63 -11.27
C VAL A 50 -9.92 1.32 -10.37
N ILE A 51 -10.84 2.27 -10.15
CA ILE A 51 -12.05 2.01 -9.37
C ILE A 51 -12.82 0.83 -9.98
N GLY A 52 -13.18 -0.15 -9.15
CA GLY A 52 -13.88 -1.37 -9.53
C GLY A 52 -12.99 -2.52 -10.01
N LEU A 53 -11.70 -2.26 -10.28
CA LEU A 53 -10.70 -3.27 -10.62
C LEU A 53 -10.03 -3.86 -9.38
N THR A 54 -9.31 -4.96 -9.55
CA THR A 54 -8.53 -5.61 -8.48
C THR A 54 -7.09 -5.06 -8.48
N PRO A 55 -6.47 -4.76 -7.30
CA PRO A 55 -5.07 -4.32 -7.21
C PRO A 55 -4.06 -5.26 -7.87
N ARG A 56 -4.49 -6.50 -8.20
CA ARG A 56 -3.72 -7.43 -9.03
C ARG A 56 -3.31 -6.86 -10.38
N LEU A 57 -3.95 -5.78 -10.88
CA LEU A 57 -3.51 -5.09 -12.10
C LEU A 57 -2.06 -4.58 -12.01
N LEU A 58 -1.56 -4.32 -10.80
CA LEU A 58 -0.20 -3.84 -10.56
C LEU A 58 0.81 -4.98 -10.55
N GLN A 59 0.36 -6.24 -10.57
CA GLN A 59 1.23 -7.41 -10.49
C GLN A 59 1.63 -7.89 -11.89
N GLY A 60 2.83 -8.44 -12.02
CA GLY A 60 3.36 -8.95 -13.27
C GLY A 60 4.30 -10.13 -13.07
N GLN A 61 5.10 -10.44 -14.10
CA GLN A 61 5.95 -11.64 -14.12
C GLN A 61 6.94 -11.73 -12.95
N GLY A 62 7.47 -10.59 -12.51
CA GLY A 62 8.44 -10.49 -11.41
C GLY A 62 7.82 -10.38 -10.02
N THR A 63 6.49 -10.32 -9.90
CA THR A 63 5.81 -10.27 -8.60
C THR A 63 5.91 -11.62 -7.89
N SER A 64 6.40 -11.63 -6.65
CA SER A 64 6.56 -12.86 -5.88
C SER A 64 5.22 -13.55 -5.61
N ARG A 65 5.07 -14.78 -6.12
CA ARG A 65 3.91 -15.64 -5.82
C ARG A 65 3.85 -16.02 -4.34
N GLU A 66 4.99 -16.19 -3.70
CA GLU A 66 5.03 -16.48 -2.28
C GLU A 66 4.61 -15.25 -1.46
N GLY A 67 5.13 -14.07 -1.79
CA GLY A 67 4.76 -12.82 -1.10
C GLY A 67 3.28 -12.49 -1.24
N THR A 68 2.70 -12.68 -2.44
CA THR A 68 1.24 -12.51 -2.64
C THR A 68 0.41 -13.53 -1.87
N ARG A 69 0.87 -14.79 -1.73
CA ARG A 69 0.23 -15.79 -0.86
C ARG A 69 0.37 -15.46 0.62
N GLN A 70 1.49 -14.88 1.05
CA GLN A 70 1.67 -14.39 2.42
C GLN A 70 0.71 -13.23 2.70
N MET A 71 0.59 -12.26 1.79
CA MET A 71 -0.40 -11.19 1.87
C MET A 71 -1.82 -11.74 1.97
N GLN A 72 -2.22 -12.66 1.07
CA GLN A 72 -3.56 -13.24 1.10
C GLN A 72 -3.86 -13.96 2.42
N ARG A 73 -2.89 -14.72 2.96
CA ARG A 73 -3.02 -15.37 4.27
C ARG A 73 -3.18 -14.33 5.37
N ALA A 74 -2.30 -13.33 5.42
CA ALA A 74 -2.32 -12.29 6.43
C ALA A 74 -3.65 -11.50 6.45
N LEU A 75 -4.24 -11.21 5.29
CA LEU A 75 -5.54 -10.55 5.21
C LEU A 75 -6.70 -11.44 5.68
N ARG A 76 -6.56 -12.77 5.55
CA ARG A 76 -7.55 -13.74 6.07
C ARG A 76 -7.39 -14.00 7.57
N THR A 77 -6.18 -13.93 8.14
CA THR A 77 -5.89 -14.41 9.51
C THR A 77 -5.31 -13.35 10.44
N GLU A 78 -4.37 -12.52 9.97
CA GLU A 78 -3.42 -11.77 10.81
C GLU A 78 -3.64 -10.25 10.83
N ARG A 79 -4.76 -9.78 10.26
CA ARG A 79 -5.29 -8.40 10.36
C ARG A 79 -4.46 -7.30 9.67
N ARG A 80 -3.16 -7.54 9.45
CA ARG A 80 -2.23 -6.63 8.76
C ARG A 80 -1.27 -7.42 7.88
N PHE A 81 -0.98 -6.92 6.70
CA PHE A 81 0.19 -7.32 5.91
C PHE A 81 1.19 -6.17 5.87
N LEU A 82 2.47 -6.46 6.12
CA LEU A 82 3.57 -5.53 5.87
C LEU A 82 4.66 -6.25 5.08
N GLY A 83 4.99 -5.74 3.90
CA GLY A 83 6.00 -6.37 3.06
C GLY A 83 6.35 -5.56 1.84
N CYS A 84 7.20 -6.14 0.97
CA CYS A 84 7.59 -5.54 -0.30
C CYS A 84 7.26 -6.49 -1.45
N LEU A 85 6.64 -5.98 -2.51
CA LEU A 85 6.36 -6.70 -3.75
C LEU A 85 6.82 -5.88 -4.95
N GLN A 86 7.28 -6.57 -6.00
CA GLN A 86 7.49 -5.91 -7.29
C GLN A 86 6.13 -5.66 -7.94
N ASN A 87 5.82 -4.40 -8.19
CA ASN A 87 4.65 -3.93 -8.93
C ASN A 87 5.08 -3.33 -10.27
N TYR A 88 4.11 -3.05 -11.13
CA TYR A 88 4.29 -2.53 -12.47
C TYR A 88 3.42 -1.30 -12.66
N ARG A 89 4.03 -0.21 -13.13
CA ARG A 89 3.31 1.00 -13.50
C ARG A 89 2.44 0.73 -14.73
N LYS A 90 1.52 1.65 -15.04
CA LYS A 90 0.75 1.64 -16.30
C LYS A 90 1.64 1.56 -17.55
N SER A 91 2.83 2.14 -17.51
CA SER A 91 3.84 2.06 -18.58
C SER A 91 4.48 0.68 -18.74
N GLY A 92 4.27 -0.24 -17.81
CA GLY A 92 4.97 -1.52 -17.72
C GLY A 92 6.31 -1.46 -16.98
N GLU A 93 6.73 -0.29 -16.50
CA GLU A 93 7.94 -0.15 -15.69
C GLU A 93 7.78 -0.87 -14.34
N ALA A 94 8.73 -1.76 -14.02
CA ALA A 94 8.74 -2.45 -12.74
C ALA A 94 9.32 -1.56 -11.63
N TYR A 95 8.67 -1.55 -10.47
CA TYR A 95 9.15 -0.88 -9.27
C TYR A 95 8.95 -1.77 -8.04
N LEU A 96 9.78 -1.59 -7.01
CA LEU A 96 9.58 -2.28 -5.74
C LEU A 96 8.65 -1.42 -4.88
N CYS A 97 7.54 -1.99 -4.45
CA CYS A 97 6.54 -1.35 -3.62
C CYS A 97 6.58 -1.94 -2.22
N GLU A 98 6.83 -1.11 -1.20
CA GLU A 98 6.51 -1.41 0.18
C GLU A 98 5.00 -1.21 0.37
N ILE A 99 4.36 -2.16 1.05
CA ILE A 99 2.91 -2.23 1.19
C ILE A 99 2.57 -2.54 2.66
N ASP A 100 1.82 -1.65 3.31
CA ASP A 100 1.17 -1.86 4.60
C ASP A 100 -0.35 -1.92 4.39
N VAL A 101 -0.94 -3.12 4.48
CA VAL A 101 -2.39 -3.33 4.32
C VAL A 101 -3.02 -3.63 5.67
N ARG A 102 -4.12 -2.95 6.00
CA ARG A 102 -4.89 -3.14 7.23
C ARG A 102 -6.38 -3.31 6.94
N ALA A 103 -7.04 -4.13 7.74
CA ALA A 103 -8.50 -4.25 7.71
C ALA A 103 -9.14 -3.04 8.40
N ILE A 104 -10.09 -2.39 7.74
CA ILE A 104 -11.06 -1.50 8.38
C ILE A 104 -12.26 -2.36 8.75
N ARG A 105 -12.65 -2.35 10.02
CA ARG A 105 -13.69 -3.22 10.57
C ARG A 105 -14.89 -2.42 11.01
N ARG A 106 -16.06 -3.05 10.88
CA ARG A 106 -17.28 -2.61 11.54
C ARG A 106 -17.18 -2.83 13.05
N LEU A 107 -18.15 -2.28 13.77
CA LEU A 107 -18.26 -2.44 15.23
C LEU A 107 -18.49 -3.89 15.68
N ASP A 108 -19.07 -4.73 14.82
CA ASP A 108 -19.25 -6.17 15.04
C ASP A 108 -17.95 -6.98 14.84
N GLY A 109 -16.87 -6.32 14.41
CA GLY A 109 -15.58 -6.94 14.17
C GLY A 109 -15.41 -7.50 12.76
N GLU A 110 -16.42 -7.50 11.89
CA GLU A 110 -16.29 -7.98 10.51
C GLU A 110 -15.51 -6.98 9.64
N PRO A 111 -14.65 -7.45 8.71
CA PRO A 111 -13.99 -6.57 7.75
C PRO A 111 -14.99 -5.86 6.84
N GLU A 112 -14.98 -4.52 6.87
CA GLU A 112 -15.75 -3.69 5.94
C GLU A 112 -14.99 -3.43 4.65
N ALA A 113 -13.68 -3.17 4.79
CA ALA A 113 -12.79 -2.77 3.71
C ALA A 113 -11.33 -3.10 4.08
N PHE A 114 -10.43 -3.03 3.11
CA PHE A 114 -9.00 -2.98 3.35
C PHE A 114 -8.44 -1.64 2.91
N ILE A 115 -7.52 -1.08 3.68
CA ILE A 115 -6.73 0.10 3.30
C ILE A 115 -5.27 -0.31 3.16
N ALA A 116 -4.66 0.08 2.03
CA ALA A 116 -3.26 -0.13 1.74
C ALA A 116 -2.53 1.21 1.68
N PHE A 117 -1.39 1.29 2.36
CA PHE A 117 -0.42 2.36 2.23
C PHE A 117 0.77 1.84 1.43
N GLU A 118 1.09 2.53 0.35
CA GLU A 118 2.06 2.09 -0.65
C GLU A 118 3.15 3.13 -0.84
N ARG A 119 4.40 2.66 -0.88
CA ARG A 119 5.57 3.48 -1.16
C ARG A 119 6.48 2.77 -2.12
N GLU A 120 6.94 3.48 -3.13
CA GLU A 120 8.04 2.98 -3.93
C GLU A 120 9.32 2.95 -3.10
N VAL A 121 10.13 1.93 -3.32
CA VAL A 121 11.35 1.69 -2.58
C VAL A 121 12.53 1.84 -3.54
N VAL A 122 13.38 2.83 -3.30
CA VAL A 122 14.54 3.10 -4.15
C VAL A 122 15.74 2.25 -3.70
N ARG A 123 16.42 1.63 -4.65
CA ARG A 123 17.73 1.01 -4.42
C ARG A 123 18.79 2.09 -4.22
N ARG A 124 19.51 2.05 -3.10
CA ARG A 124 20.77 2.79 -2.98
C ARG A 124 21.89 2.01 -3.66
N ARG A 125 22.57 2.60 -4.64
CA ARG A 125 23.82 2.04 -5.17
C ARG A 125 24.92 2.14 -4.09
N GLY A 126 25.55 1.01 -3.76
CA GLY A 126 26.85 0.99 -3.07
C GLY A 126 26.92 0.64 -1.57
N ARG A 127 25.83 0.33 -0.86
CA ARG A 127 25.91 -0.09 0.56
C ARG A 127 25.83 -1.63 0.70
N PRO A 128 26.84 -2.30 1.29
CA PRO A 128 26.76 -3.73 1.58
C PRO A 128 25.61 -4.02 2.57
N THR A 129 24.93 -5.15 2.36
CA THR A 129 23.82 -5.60 3.21
C THR A 129 24.26 -5.91 4.63
N ARG A 130 23.75 -5.15 5.60
CA ARG A 130 23.54 -5.64 6.96
C ARG A 130 22.04 -5.62 7.23
N GLY A 131 21.42 -6.80 7.28
CA GLY A 131 19.99 -6.99 7.58
C GLY A 131 19.01 -6.80 6.40
N GLY A 132 17.80 -7.35 6.55
CA GLY A 132 16.75 -7.41 5.53
C GLY A 132 16.23 -6.05 5.03
N ALA A 133 16.43 -4.97 5.80
CA ALA A 133 16.09 -3.60 5.44
C ALA A 133 17.23 -2.82 4.73
N GLY A 134 18.42 -3.41 4.56
CA GLY A 134 19.64 -2.65 4.27
C GLY A 134 19.85 -2.13 2.84
N ARG A 135 19.04 -2.54 1.84
CA ARG A 135 19.26 -2.19 0.40
C ARG A 135 18.34 -1.10 -0.15
N TYR A 136 17.33 -0.75 0.62
CA TYR A 136 16.06 -0.26 0.10
C TYR A 136 15.52 0.76 1.09
N ARG A 137 15.25 1.99 0.64
CA ARG A 137 14.58 3.01 1.45
C ARG A 137 13.32 3.46 0.70
N PRO A 138 12.19 3.68 1.39
CA PRO A 138 11.06 4.36 0.78
C PRO A 138 11.51 5.65 0.09
N VAL A 139 10.92 5.96 -1.08
CA VAL A 139 10.99 7.29 -1.67
C VAL A 139 10.45 8.24 -0.61
N GLU A 140 11.28 9.12 -0.07
CA GLU A 140 10.82 10.11 0.90
C GLU A 140 9.85 11.05 0.19
N ALA A 141 8.59 11.01 0.61
CA ALA A 141 7.72 12.18 0.58
C ALA A 141 8.39 13.26 1.44
N THR A 142 8.53 14.47 0.92
CA THR A 142 9.29 15.56 1.55
C THR A 142 8.93 15.78 3.04
N ALA A 143 9.96 15.75 3.90
CA ALA A 143 10.11 16.33 5.24
C ALA A 143 9.08 16.10 6.36
N ALA A 144 7.87 15.59 6.12
CA ALA A 144 6.82 15.53 7.14
C ALA A 144 7.03 14.42 8.19
N GLU A 145 7.71 13.32 7.85
CA GLU A 145 7.81 12.15 8.73
C GLU A 145 8.96 12.23 9.74
N ALA A 146 10.04 12.96 9.40
CA ALA A 146 11.12 13.25 10.35
C ALA A 146 10.60 14.05 11.55
N PHE A 147 9.62 14.91 11.33
CA PHE A 147 9.03 15.78 12.36
C PHE A 147 8.14 15.02 13.38
N LEU A 148 7.49 13.92 12.96
CA LEU A 148 6.63 13.12 13.84
C LEU A 148 7.41 12.11 14.67
N SER A 149 8.51 11.58 14.14
CA SER A 149 9.41 10.69 14.88
C SER A 149 10.09 11.39 16.06
N GLU A 150 10.45 12.68 15.93
CA GLU A 150 11.11 13.43 17.00
C GLU A 150 10.15 13.85 18.13
N ARG A 151 8.86 14.05 17.85
CA ARG A 151 7.89 14.50 18.88
C ARG A 151 7.22 13.36 19.64
N LEU A 152 7.12 12.15 19.07
CA LEU A 152 6.56 11.00 19.77
C LEU A 152 7.55 10.40 20.79
N SER A 153 8.86 10.61 20.64
CA SER A 153 9.86 10.27 21.65
C SER A 153 10.04 11.32 22.75
N ALA A 154 9.29 12.42 22.70
CA ALA A 154 9.33 13.50 23.70
C ALA A 154 8.15 13.45 24.70
N PHE A 155 7.34 12.39 24.66
CA PHE A 155 6.20 12.16 25.56
C PHE A 155 6.31 10.85 26.36
N ASP A 156 7.47 10.20 26.36
CA ASP A 156 7.85 9.17 27.34
C ASP A 156 8.84 9.74 28.36
#